data_AF-A0A7J0AGJ2-F1
#
_entry.id   AF-A0A7J0AGJ2-F1
#
_cell.length_a   1.000
_cell.length_b   1.000
_cell.length_c   1.000
_cell.angle_alpha   90.00
_cell.angle_beta   90.00
_cell.angle_gamma   90.00
#
_symmetry.space_group_name_H-M   'P 1'
#
loop_
_entity.id
_entity.type
_entity.pdbx_description
1 polymer ?
#
loop_
_entity_poly.entity_id
_entity_poly.type
_entity_poly.pdbx_seq_one_letter_code
_entity_poly.pdbx_strand_id
1 'polypeptide(L)'
;MAFLKFDLAETLNQGDWTPASIEGQQCVQKRVHLEPIELDMFSTLDITKFPDGSVWLDFLSEKYAPAKSTMDFMAYCTQLWGVDSKGRGNPSNQDVIDLRKGTFGRTWPKVKMVQIKRQEHLTLSIALRIIIDNPDINSFISNLAKGFVRSAVNQVGRDGGRVISNKIYNGQNYVPVDTPQQSSQPMSNGAYAQIPDNAAYANPALSSGKYILLVFLSLLFFPIGTFGVFVFGLVRYNKTDMKVTWEEMQHQYIVRRYKSGQRYAGIQTTTHSTSIPANEYALSEYKKSGKILMILSGIIGVLMTLFIMIAK
;
A
#
# COMPACT_ATOMS: atom_id res chain seq x y z
N MET A 1 -5.34 10.37 6.51
CA MET A 1 -5.17 10.99 5.18
C MET A 1 -6.34 11.93 4.94
N ALA A 2 -6.14 13.24 4.87
CA ALA A 2 -7.21 14.11 4.36
C ALA A 2 -7.36 13.84 2.86
N PHE A 3 -8.58 13.54 2.39
CA PHE A 3 -8.86 13.27 0.98
C PHE A 3 -8.87 14.55 0.12
N LEU A 4 -9.13 15.70 0.75
CA LEU A 4 -9.12 17.02 0.14
C LEU A 4 -8.01 17.83 0.83
N LYS A 5 -7.15 18.48 0.04
CA LYS A 5 -5.99 19.22 0.53
C LYS A 5 -6.14 20.74 0.42
N PHE A 6 -7.11 21.23 -0.34
CA PHE A 6 -7.37 22.66 -0.49
C PHE A 6 -8.01 23.31 0.76
N ASP A 7 -7.68 24.57 1.03
CA ASP A 7 -8.27 25.35 2.12
C ASP A 7 -9.60 25.98 1.66
N LEU A 8 -10.71 25.34 2.05
CA LEU A 8 -12.04 25.83 1.69
C LEU A 8 -12.35 27.20 2.33
N ALA A 9 -11.83 27.50 3.52
CA ALA A 9 -12.11 28.77 4.19
C ALA A 9 -11.43 29.92 3.44
N GLU A 10 -10.17 29.76 3.06
CA GLU A 10 -9.46 30.70 2.20
C GLU A 10 -10.18 30.86 0.85
N THR A 11 -10.56 29.73 0.24
CA THR A 11 -11.21 29.69 -1.07
C THR A 11 -12.59 30.36 -1.06
N LEU A 12 -13.33 30.32 0.04
CA LEU A 12 -14.64 30.98 0.15
C LEU A 12 -14.55 32.48 0.37
N ASN A 13 -13.43 32.96 0.92
CA ASN A 13 -13.23 34.36 1.32
C ASN A 13 -12.47 35.20 0.28
N GLN A 14 -11.73 34.57 -0.63
CA GLN A 14 -11.00 35.26 -1.69
C GLN A 14 -11.78 35.30 -3.01
N GLY A 15 -11.54 36.29 -3.87
CA GLY A 15 -12.00 36.34 -5.27
C GLY A 15 -13.46 36.74 -5.51
N ASP A 16 -13.76 37.05 -6.78
CA ASP A 16 -15.06 37.56 -7.20
C ASP A 16 -16.08 36.44 -7.43
N TRP A 17 -17.29 36.66 -6.93
CA TRP A 17 -18.45 35.79 -7.14
C TRP A 17 -19.22 36.25 -8.38
N THR A 18 -19.59 35.31 -9.25
CA THR A 18 -20.41 35.61 -10.43
C THR A 18 -21.87 35.23 -10.19
N PRO A 19 -22.84 36.07 -10.57
CA PRO A 19 -24.24 35.69 -10.58
C PRO A 19 -24.48 34.52 -11.52
N ALA A 20 -25.25 33.53 -11.08
CA ALA A 20 -25.63 32.35 -11.85
C ALA A 20 -27.08 31.97 -11.55
N SER A 21 -27.67 31.13 -12.40
CA SER A 21 -28.98 30.54 -12.17
C SER A 21 -28.89 29.03 -12.34
N ILE A 22 -29.17 28.29 -11.28
CA ILE A 22 -29.21 26.82 -11.30
C ILE A 22 -30.63 26.40 -10.95
N GLU A 23 -31.25 25.60 -11.83
CA GLU A 23 -32.61 25.08 -11.64
C GLU A 23 -33.66 26.19 -11.38
N GLY A 24 -33.45 27.38 -11.94
CA GLY A 24 -34.35 28.53 -11.78
C GLY A 24 -34.16 29.33 -10.50
N GLN A 25 -33.25 28.90 -9.61
CA GLN A 25 -32.85 29.67 -8.44
C GLN A 25 -31.65 30.57 -8.77
N GLN A 26 -31.75 31.85 -8.42
CA GLN A 26 -30.64 32.79 -8.48
C GLN A 26 -29.62 32.41 -7.41
N CYS A 27 -28.38 32.19 -7.81
CA CYS A 27 -27.28 31.83 -6.92
C CYS A 27 -26.02 32.61 -7.30
N VAL A 28 -24.99 32.51 -6.48
CA VAL A 28 -23.65 33.00 -6.85
C VAL A 28 -22.70 31.83 -6.98
N GLN A 29 -21.88 31.85 -8.03
CA GLN A 29 -20.93 30.80 -8.33
C GLN A 29 -19.51 31.36 -8.33
N LYS A 30 -18.56 30.51 -7.96
CA LYS A 30 -17.13 30.77 -8.05
C LYS A 30 -16.44 29.53 -8.60
N ARG A 31 -15.59 29.69 -9.61
CA ARG A 31 -14.76 28.61 -10.15
C ARG A 31 -13.32 28.75 -9.67
N VAL A 32 -12.73 27.64 -9.25
CA VAL A 32 -11.38 27.58 -8.69
C VAL A 32 -10.62 26.44 -9.35
N HIS A 33 -9.39 26.71 -9.78
CA HIS A 33 -8.48 25.65 -10.24
C HIS A 33 -7.76 25.04 -9.04
N LEU A 34 -7.72 23.72 -8.95
CA LEU A 34 -7.16 22.98 -7.82
C LEU A 34 -5.72 22.59 -8.11
N GLU A 35 -4.78 23.16 -7.36
CA GLU A 35 -3.37 22.79 -7.35
C GLU A 35 -2.93 22.49 -5.90
N PRO A 36 -2.69 21.22 -5.52
CA PRO A 36 -2.67 20.03 -6.38
C PRO A 36 -4.07 19.50 -6.76
N ILE A 37 -4.12 18.67 -7.81
CA ILE A 37 -5.33 17.94 -8.22
C ILE A 37 -5.87 17.10 -7.05
N GLU A 38 -7.17 17.21 -6.77
CA GLU A 38 -7.83 16.50 -5.68
C GLU A 38 -8.32 15.11 -6.11
N LEU A 39 -8.18 14.13 -5.20
CA LEU A 39 -8.49 12.71 -5.46
C LEU A 39 -7.87 12.19 -6.78
N ASP A 40 -6.70 12.71 -7.15
CA ASP A 40 -5.96 12.42 -8.38
C ASP A 40 -6.76 12.58 -9.69
N MET A 41 -7.92 13.26 -9.65
CA MET A 41 -8.77 13.42 -10.83
C MET A 41 -9.49 14.77 -10.93
N PHE A 42 -9.78 15.46 -9.83
CA PHE A 42 -10.53 16.71 -9.85
C PHE A 42 -9.58 17.90 -9.89
N SER A 43 -9.53 18.57 -11.04
CA SER A 43 -8.68 19.74 -11.27
C SER A 43 -9.43 21.06 -11.09
N THR A 44 -10.76 21.02 -11.06
CA THR A 44 -11.59 22.24 -10.96
C THR A 44 -12.63 22.05 -9.87
N LEU A 45 -12.87 23.12 -9.11
CA LEU A 45 -13.92 23.21 -8.11
C LEU A 45 -14.84 24.38 -8.45
N ASP A 46 -16.11 24.07 -8.69
CA ASP A 46 -17.18 25.05 -8.79
C ASP A 46 -17.90 25.11 -7.43
N ILE A 47 -17.89 26.30 -6.83
CA ILE A 47 -18.56 26.57 -5.56
C ILE A 47 -19.81 27.38 -5.86
N THR A 48 -20.98 26.83 -5.54
CA THR A 48 -22.25 27.55 -5.66
C THR A 48 -22.80 27.84 -4.28
N LYS A 49 -23.12 29.10 -4.00
CA LYS A 49 -23.87 29.52 -2.82
C LYS A 49 -25.29 29.88 -3.21
N PHE A 50 -26.25 29.25 -2.56
CA PHE A 50 -27.66 29.52 -2.74
C PHE A 50 -28.16 30.56 -1.73
N PRO A 51 -29.28 31.24 -2.01
CA PRO A 51 -29.87 32.24 -1.10
C PRO A 51 -30.31 31.66 0.24
N ASP A 52 -30.60 30.36 0.29
CA ASP A 52 -30.98 29.63 1.51
C ASP A 52 -29.78 29.32 2.42
N GLY A 53 -28.57 29.73 2.03
CA GLY A 53 -27.33 29.48 2.77
C GLY A 53 -26.69 28.13 2.49
N SER A 54 -27.28 27.29 1.62
CA SER A 54 -26.65 26.04 1.20
C SER A 54 -25.47 26.30 0.26
N VAL A 55 -24.44 25.48 0.39
CA VAL A 55 -23.24 25.54 -0.45
C VAL A 55 -23.05 24.22 -1.16
N TRP A 56 -22.93 24.27 -2.48
CA TRP A 56 -22.57 23.12 -3.31
C TRP A 56 -21.11 23.24 -3.73
N LEU A 57 -20.36 22.17 -3.52
CA LEU A 57 -18.98 22.02 -3.97
C LEU A 57 -18.96 20.99 -5.09
N ASP A 58 -18.86 21.46 -6.32
CA ASP A 58 -18.81 20.66 -7.53
C ASP A 58 -17.37 20.49 -7.99
N PHE A 59 -16.76 19.38 -7.60
CA PHE A 59 -15.45 18.96 -8.08
C PHE A 59 -15.61 18.35 -9.47
N LEU A 60 -14.97 18.96 -10.46
CA LEU A 60 -15.06 18.60 -11.86
C LEU A 60 -13.77 17.93 -12.33
N SER A 61 -13.93 16.81 -13.03
CA SER A 61 -12.84 16.07 -13.62
C SER A 61 -12.95 16.04 -15.14
N GLU A 62 -11.83 16.27 -15.81
CA GLU A 62 -11.66 16.01 -17.24
C GLU A 62 -11.40 14.51 -17.50
N LYS A 63 -11.10 13.73 -16.46
CA LYS A 63 -10.90 12.28 -16.56
C LYS A 63 -12.24 11.56 -16.51
N TYR A 64 -12.36 10.53 -17.33
CA TYR A 64 -13.57 9.70 -17.43
C TYR A 64 -13.52 8.43 -16.57
N ALA A 65 -12.39 8.17 -15.90
CA ALA A 65 -12.19 7.00 -15.04
C ALA A 65 -11.74 7.43 -13.62
N PRO A 66 -12.34 6.87 -12.56
CA PRO A 66 -12.02 7.20 -11.19
C PRO A 66 -10.64 6.66 -10.84
N ALA A 67 -9.82 7.50 -10.22
CA ALA A 67 -8.56 7.05 -9.64
C ALA A 67 -8.82 6.16 -8.41
N LYS A 68 -7.78 5.45 -7.96
CA LYS A 68 -7.87 4.64 -6.74
C LYS A 68 -8.33 5.47 -5.54
N SER A 69 -7.81 6.68 -5.39
CA SER A 69 -8.21 7.64 -4.33
C SER A 69 -9.70 7.98 -4.38
N THR A 70 -10.28 8.12 -5.57
CA THR A 70 -11.74 8.31 -5.75
C THR A 70 -12.54 7.07 -5.38
N MET A 71 -12.05 5.88 -5.73
CA MET A 71 -12.67 4.63 -5.30
C MET A 71 -12.62 4.48 -3.78
N ASP A 72 -11.47 4.79 -3.16
CA ASP A 72 -11.31 4.78 -1.70
C ASP A 72 -12.25 5.79 -1.02
N PHE A 73 -12.46 6.97 -1.64
CA PHE A 73 -13.45 7.94 -1.18
C PHE A 73 -14.89 7.41 -1.25
N MET A 74 -15.28 6.70 -2.31
CA MET A 74 -16.60 6.07 -2.38
C MET A 74 -16.80 4.97 -1.34
N ALA A 75 -15.76 4.17 -1.07
CA ALA A 75 -15.79 3.19 0.01
C ALA A 75 -16.00 3.86 1.36
N TYR A 76 -15.32 4.99 1.58
CA TYR A 76 -15.51 5.83 2.76
C TYR A 76 -16.95 6.33 2.90
N CYS A 77 -17.53 6.91 1.84
CA CYS A 77 -18.94 7.35 1.84
C CYS A 77 -19.88 6.21 2.21
N THR A 78 -19.63 5.01 1.68
CA THR A 78 -20.43 3.82 1.97
C THR A 78 -20.34 3.42 3.44
N GLN A 79 -19.18 3.56 4.06
CA GLN A 79 -18.99 3.22 5.46
C GLN A 79 -19.64 4.25 6.40
N LEU A 80 -19.62 5.53 6.02
CA LEU A 80 -20.19 6.60 6.83
C LEU A 80 -21.71 6.64 6.77
N TRP A 81 -22.28 6.47 5.57
CA TRP A 81 -23.72 6.65 5.32
C TRP A 81 -24.46 5.37 4.94
N GLY A 82 -23.76 4.24 4.83
CA GLY A 82 -24.34 2.99 4.35
C GLY A 82 -24.41 2.94 2.82
N VAL A 83 -25.32 2.13 2.31
CA VAL A 83 -25.52 1.99 0.86
C VAL A 83 -25.96 3.31 0.23
N ASP A 84 -25.62 3.50 -1.04
CA ASP A 84 -26.09 4.66 -1.80
C ASP A 84 -27.63 4.59 -2.04
N SER A 85 -28.20 5.63 -2.63
CA SER A 85 -29.63 5.71 -2.95
C SER A 85 -30.13 4.61 -3.91
N LYS A 86 -29.21 3.92 -4.59
CA LYS A 86 -29.50 2.77 -5.46
C LYS A 86 -29.26 1.44 -4.75
N GLY A 87 -29.04 1.44 -3.43
CA GLY A 87 -28.76 0.24 -2.64
C GLY A 87 -27.36 -0.34 -2.85
N ARG A 88 -26.44 0.37 -3.50
CA ARG A 88 -25.09 -0.13 -3.77
C ARG A 88 -24.17 0.15 -2.59
N GLY A 89 -23.52 -0.90 -2.11
CA GLY A 89 -22.50 -0.85 -1.06
C GLY A 89 -21.14 -0.41 -1.58
N ASN A 90 -20.08 -1.08 -1.12
CA ASN A 90 -18.71 -0.74 -1.48
C ASN A 90 -18.50 -0.64 -3.00
N PRO A 91 -17.59 0.23 -3.46
CA PRO A 91 -17.29 0.36 -4.88
C PRO A 91 -16.80 -0.97 -5.46
N SER A 92 -17.19 -1.25 -6.70
CA SER A 92 -17.00 -2.53 -7.37
C SER A 92 -16.67 -2.33 -8.86
N ASN A 93 -16.39 -3.42 -9.57
CA ASN A 93 -16.19 -3.38 -11.02
C ASN A 93 -17.42 -2.84 -11.78
N GLN A 94 -18.62 -2.95 -11.20
CA GLN A 94 -19.82 -2.37 -11.80
C GLN A 94 -19.75 -0.86 -11.92
N ASP A 95 -19.09 -0.16 -10.99
CA ASP A 95 -18.91 1.29 -11.06
C ASP A 95 -18.06 1.69 -12.26
N VAL A 96 -16.97 0.95 -12.49
CA VAL A 96 -16.09 1.14 -13.65
C VAL A 96 -16.85 0.89 -14.95
N ILE A 97 -17.74 -0.12 -14.98
CA ILE A 97 -18.59 -0.41 -16.13
C ILE A 97 -19.60 0.72 -16.37
N ASP A 98 -20.29 1.18 -15.32
CA ASP A 98 -21.25 2.28 -15.41
C ASP A 98 -20.59 3.56 -15.92
N LEU A 99 -19.35 3.83 -15.50
CA LEU A 99 -18.54 4.96 -15.95
C LEU A 99 -18.21 4.87 -17.44
N ARG A 100 -17.80 3.69 -17.92
CA ARG A 100 -17.55 3.46 -19.34
C ARG A 100 -18.81 3.60 -20.18
N LYS A 101 -19.98 3.26 -19.61
CA LYS A 101 -21.28 3.34 -20.28
C LYS A 101 -21.94 4.71 -20.20
N GLY A 102 -21.38 5.67 -19.47
CA GLY A 102 -22.01 6.98 -19.30
C GLY A 102 -23.16 7.01 -18.30
N THR A 103 -23.35 5.95 -17.51
CA THR A 103 -24.51 5.76 -16.62
C THR A 103 -24.14 5.85 -15.14
N PHE A 104 -22.92 6.30 -14.84
CA PHE A 104 -22.44 6.36 -13.47
C PHE A 104 -23.11 7.46 -12.66
N GLY A 105 -23.60 7.06 -11.49
CA GLY A 105 -24.12 8.00 -10.51
C GLY A 105 -24.33 7.32 -9.17
N ARG A 106 -23.58 7.75 -8.15
CA ARG A 106 -23.66 7.36 -6.74
C ARG A 106 -24.23 8.53 -5.93
N THR A 107 -25.14 8.29 -5.01
CA THR A 107 -25.74 9.36 -4.20
C THR A 107 -25.93 8.91 -2.76
N TRP A 108 -25.33 9.65 -1.84
CA TRP A 108 -25.50 9.59 -0.40
C TRP A 108 -26.17 10.88 0.07
N PRO A 109 -26.64 10.97 1.33
CA PRO A 109 -27.41 12.12 1.80
C PRO A 109 -26.75 13.49 1.57
N LYS A 110 -25.42 13.59 1.68
CA LYS A 110 -24.67 14.86 1.52
C LYS A 110 -23.64 14.85 0.38
N VAL A 111 -23.55 13.75 -0.35
CA VAL A 111 -22.52 13.56 -1.39
C VAL A 111 -23.14 12.88 -2.59
N LYS A 112 -22.98 13.47 -3.76
CA LYS A 112 -23.46 12.93 -5.02
C LYS A 112 -22.30 12.90 -6.01
N MET A 113 -21.96 11.73 -6.51
CA MET A 113 -21.01 11.58 -7.61
C MET A 113 -21.77 11.17 -8.85
N VAL A 114 -21.70 11.97 -9.91
CA VAL A 114 -22.41 11.69 -11.16
C VAL A 114 -21.53 11.97 -12.35
N GLN A 115 -21.75 11.21 -13.41
CA GLN A 115 -21.16 11.50 -14.70
C GLN A 115 -21.99 12.60 -15.37
N ILE A 116 -21.31 13.61 -15.90
CA ILE A 116 -21.93 14.75 -16.57
C ILE A 116 -21.29 14.97 -17.94
N LYS A 117 -22.07 15.44 -18.90
CA LYS A 117 -21.57 15.96 -20.17
C LYS A 117 -21.57 17.49 -20.08
N ARG A 118 -20.39 18.10 -20.07
CA ARG A 118 -20.26 19.56 -20.07
C ARG A 118 -20.30 20.07 -21.51
N GLN A 119 -20.89 21.24 -21.74
CA GLN A 119 -20.94 21.86 -23.08
C GLN A 119 -19.53 22.20 -23.60
N GLU A 120 -18.61 22.50 -22.68
CA GLU A 120 -17.22 22.88 -22.94
C GLU A 120 -16.30 21.70 -23.30
N HIS A 121 -16.74 20.45 -23.07
CA HIS A 121 -15.92 19.25 -23.27
C HIS A 121 -16.62 18.23 -24.17
N LEU A 122 -15.86 17.66 -25.11
CA LEU A 122 -16.37 16.63 -26.03
C LEU A 122 -16.57 15.27 -25.35
N THR A 123 -15.90 15.03 -24.23
CA THR A 123 -15.89 13.77 -23.48
C THR A 123 -16.80 13.81 -22.25
N LEU A 124 -17.19 12.64 -21.77
CA LEU A 124 -17.92 12.49 -20.51
C LEU A 124 -16.98 12.79 -19.33
N SER A 125 -17.41 13.68 -18.44
CA SER A 125 -16.70 14.10 -17.23
C SER A 125 -17.35 13.49 -15.99
N ILE A 126 -16.59 13.39 -14.90
CA ILE A 126 -17.13 13.01 -13.59
C ILE A 126 -17.22 14.28 -12.73
N ALA A 127 -18.39 14.49 -12.13
CA ALA A 127 -18.62 15.52 -11.13
C ALA A 127 -18.87 14.87 -9.77
N LEU A 128 -18.11 15.30 -8.77
CA LEU A 128 -18.38 15.03 -7.37
C LEU A 128 -18.99 16.29 -6.76
N ARG A 129 -20.26 16.22 -6.40
CA ARG A 129 -20.99 17.23 -5.67
C ARG A 129 -21.01 16.90 -4.18
N ILE A 130 -20.58 17.85 -3.36
CA ILE A 130 -20.80 17.81 -1.91
C ILE A 130 -21.80 18.90 -1.56
N ILE A 131 -22.87 18.51 -0.86
CA ILE A 131 -23.96 19.40 -0.45
C ILE A 131 -23.78 19.72 1.03
N ILE A 132 -23.71 21.01 1.34
CA ILE A 132 -23.59 21.53 2.70
C ILE A 132 -24.85 22.33 3.03
N ASP A 133 -25.73 21.73 3.82
CA ASP A 133 -26.93 22.38 4.35
C ASP A 133 -26.55 23.16 5.65
N ASN A 134 -26.59 24.49 5.62
CA ASN A 134 -26.43 25.46 6.75
C ASN A 134 -24.97 25.80 7.20
N PRO A 135 -24.75 26.97 7.88
CA PRO A 135 -23.64 27.91 7.64
C PRO A 135 -22.29 27.52 8.24
N ASP A 136 -22.25 26.49 9.08
CA ASP A 136 -21.03 26.18 9.82
C ASP A 136 -20.16 25.17 9.05
N ILE A 137 -19.64 25.66 7.93
CA ILE A 137 -18.76 24.96 6.98
C ILE A 137 -17.58 24.31 7.73
N ASN A 138 -17.06 24.99 8.75
CA ASN A 138 -15.99 24.49 9.60
C ASN A 138 -16.39 23.23 10.38
N SER A 139 -17.63 23.19 10.90
CA SER A 139 -18.16 22.02 11.58
C SER A 139 -18.35 20.84 10.62
N PHE A 140 -18.80 21.10 9.40
CA PHE A 140 -18.99 20.07 8.37
C PHE A 140 -17.66 19.45 7.95
N ILE A 141 -16.66 20.26 7.60
CA ILE A 141 -15.31 19.77 7.26
C ILE A 141 -14.70 19.01 8.44
N SER A 142 -14.81 19.55 9.66
CA SER A 142 -14.29 18.88 10.86
C SER A 142 -14.95 17.51 11.07
N ASN A 143 -16.26 17.41 10.87
CA ASN A 143 -16.99 16.15 10.98
C ASN A 143 -16.69 15.18 9.83
N LEU A 144 -16.47 15.68 8.62
CA LEU A 144 -16.07 14.86 7.47
C LEU A 144 -14.64 14.31 7.65
N ALA A 145 -13.72 15.12 8.18
CA ALA A 145 -12.37 14.69 8.53
C ALA A 145 -12.33 13.73 9.74
N LYS A 146 -13.13 13.98 10.79
CA LYS A 146 -13.23 13.11 11.97
C LYS A 146 -13.93 11.78 11.65
N GLY A 147 -15.02 11.83 10.88
CA GLY A 147 -15.70 10.66 10.33
C GLY A 147 -14.74 9.82 9.51
N PHE A 148 -13.85 10.46 8.74
CA PHE A 148 -12.83 9.80 7.95
C PHE A 148 -11.79 9.06 8.79
N VAL A 149 -11.23 9.69 9.81
CA VAL A 149 -10.28 9.01 10.72
C VAL A 149 -10.94 7.80 11.39
N ARG A 150 -12.21 7.93 11.81
CA ARG A 150 -12.96 6.82 12.44
C ARG A 150 -13.28 5.70 11.45
N SER A 151 -13.59 6.06 10.21
CA SER A 151 -13.93 5.14 9.13
C SER A 151 -12.72 4.36 8.65
N ALA A 152 -11.59 5.03 8.40
CA ALA A 152 -10.33 4.38 8.04
C ALA A 152 -9.85 3.41 9.14
N VAL A 153 -9.95 3.79 10.42
CA VAL A 153 -9.63 2.90 11.54
C VAL A 153 -10.59 1.70 11.61
N ASN A 154 -11.88 1.92 11.40
CA ASN A 154 -12.88 0.85 11.36
C ASN A 154 -12.75 -0.03 10.11
N GLN A 155 -12.25 0.48 8.98
CA GLN A 155 -12.02 -0.25 7.74
C GLN A 155 -10.78 -1.14 7.86
N VAL A 156 -9.68 -0.61 8.38
CA VAL A 156 -8.48 -1.41 8.71
C VAL A 156 -8.83 -2.47 9.77
N GLY A 157 -9.69 -2.15 10.74
CA GLY A 157 -10.19 -3.10 11.73
C GLY A 157 -11.15 -4.17 11.18
N ARG A 158 -12.07 -3.81 10.29
CA ARG A 158 -13.07 -4.73 9.71
C ARG A 158 -12.50 -5.60 8.60
N ASP A 159 -11.70 -5.02 7.71
CA ASP A 159 -11.03 -5.74 6.63
C ASP A 159 -9.87 -6.58 7.20
N GLY A 160 -9.15 -6.08 8.21
CA GLY A 160 -8.24 -6.89 9.03
C GLY A 160 -8.97 -8.06 9.70
N GLY A 161 -10.09 -7.80 10.39
CA GLY A 161 -10.90 -8.85 11.00
C GLY A 161 -11.44 -9.90 10.02
N ARG A 162 -11.87 -9.49 8.81
CA ARG A 162 -12.34 -10.41 7.76
C ARG A 162 -11.21 -11.25 7.18
N VAL A 163 -10.05 -10.68 6.89
CA VAL A 163 -8.88 -11.41 6.37
C VAL A 163 -8.37 -12.44 7.40
N ILE A 164 -8.40 -12.08 8.68
CA ILE A 164 -8.05 -12.98 9.79
C ILE A 164 -9.07 -14.10 9.92
N SER A 165 -10.38 -13.80 9.86
CA SER A 165 -11.43 -14.82 9.91
C SER A 165 -11.40 -15.79 8.72
N ASN A 166 -10.99 -15.32 7.53
CA ASN A 166 -10.90 -16.13 6.32
C ASN A 166 -9.82 -17.22 6.42
N LYS A 167 -8.69 -16.89 7.08
CA LYS A 167 -7.61 -17.86 7.38
C LYS A 167 -7.97 -18.83 8.52
N ILE A 168 -8.82 -18.43 9.46
CA ILE A 168 -9.16 -19.25 10.65
C ILE A 168 -10.34 -20.19 10.38
N TYR A 169 -11.35 -19.78 9.61
CA TYR A 169 -12.60 -20.53 9.43
C TYR A 169 -12.77 -21.18 8.06
N ASN A 170 -11.71 -21.22 7.25
CA ASN A 170 -11.64 -21.99 5.99
C ASN A 170 -12.89 -21.82 5.09
N GLY A 171 -13.36 -20.58 4.94
CA GLY A 171 -14.48 -20.24 4.05
C GLY A 171 -15.90 -20.61 4.51
N GLN A 172 -16.12 -21.10 5.73
CA GLN A 172 -17.44 -21.65 6.12
C GLN A 172 -18.57 -20.63 6.34
N ASN A 173 -18.30 -19.32 6.40
CA ASN A 173 -19.34 -18.29 6.57
C ASN A 173 -19.05 -17.03 5.75
N TYR A 174 -19.15 -17.12 4.42
CA TYR A 174 -18.82 -16.01 3.52
C TYR A 174 -19.88 -15.79 2.42
N VAL A 175 -20.13 -14.51 2.10
CA VAL A 175 -20.74 -14.07 0.85
C VAL A 175 -19.62 -13.58 -0.07
N PRO A 176 -19.41 -14.19 -1.26
CA PRO A 176 -18.31 -13.86 -2.15
C PRO A 176 -18.23 -12.41 -2.61
N VAL A 177 -17.09 -11.77 -2.36
CA VAL A 177 -16.49 -10.74 -3.20
C VAL A 177 -15.75 -11.46 -4.31
N ASP A 178 -16.36 -11.45 -5.50
CA ASP A 178 -15.80 -12.03 -6.71
C ASP A 178 -14.44 -11.40 -7.03
N THR A 179 -13.40 -12.17 -6.79
CA THR A 179 -12.09 -11.97 -7.43
C THR A 179 -12.08 -12.97 -8.59
N PRO A 180 -11.78 -12.57 -9.84
CA PRO A 180 -11.77 -13.52 -10.95
C PRO A 180 -10.83 -14.68 -10.63
N GLN A 181 -11.44 -15.86 -10.53
CA GLN A 181 -10.84 -17.15 -10.25
C GLN A 181 -9.69 -17.42 -11.24
N GLN A 182 -8.46 -17.44 -10.72
CA GLN A 182 -7.39 -18.17 -11.38
C GLN A 182 -7.47 -19.61 -10.87
N SER A 183 -7.72 -20.52 -11.80
CA SER A 183 -8.03 -21.92 -11.59
C SER A 183 -7.05 -22.63 -10.67
N SER A 184 -7.58 -23.17 -9.57
CA SER A 184 -6.89 -24.12 -8.71
C SER A 184 -6.81 -25.47 -9.43
N GLN A 185 -5.62 -25.87 -9.85
CA GLN A 185 -5.33 -27.27 -10.20
C GLN A 185 -4.96 -28.04 -8.92
N PRO A 186 -5.37 -29.32 -8.78
CA PRO A 186 -5.22 -30.07 -7.55
C PRO A 186 -3.81 -30.70 -7.43
N MET A 187 -3.29 -30.63 -6.20
CA MET A 187 -2.39 -31.55 -5.50
C MET A 187 -1.29 -32.29 -6.30
N SER A 188 -0.03 -31.93 -6.04
CA SER A 188 1.12 -32.79 -6.27
C SER A 188 1.96 -32.88 -4.99
N ASN A 189 2.23 -34.12 -4.58
CA ASN A 189 2.99 -34.50 -3.40
C ASN A 189 4.47 -34.08 -3.48
N GLY A 190 4.99 -33.47 -2.43
CA GLY A 190 6.43 -33.27 -2.23
C GLY A 190 6.71 -32.63 -0.88
N ALA A 191 7.53 -33.29 -0.06
CA ALA A 191 7.84 -32.94 1.34
C ALA A 191 8.73 -31.68 1.47
N TYR A 192 8.21 -30.54 1.07
CA TYR A 192 8.74 -29.23 1.40
C TYR A 192 7.59 -28.39 1.96
N ALA A 193 7.75 -27.86 3.17
CA ALA A 193 6.84 -26.85 3.69
C ALA A 193 6.70 -25.76 2.61
N GLN A 194 5.47 -25.51 2.16
CA GLN A 194 5.21 -24.56 1.09
C GLN A 194 5.80 -23.20 1.48
N ILE A 195 6.90 -22.83 0.84
CA ILE A 195 7.56 -21.55 1.04
C ILE A 195 6.58 -20.49 0.51
N PRO A 196 6.15 -19.53 1.33
CA PRO A 196 5.18 -18.55 0.89
C PRO A 196 5.77 -17.62 -0.18
N ASP A 197 4.93 -17.14 -1.09
CA ASP A 197 5.35 -16.34 -2.27
C ASP A 197 6.09 -15.03 -1.91
N ASN A 198 5.98 -14.56 -0.66
CA ASN A 198 6.66 -13.38 -0.15
C ASN A 198 8.05 -13.67 0.47
N ALA A 199 8.55 -14.90 0.34
CA ALA A 199 9.81 -15.28 0.94
C ALA A 199 10.99 -14.50 0.32
N ALA A 200 11.80 -13.89 1.18
CA ALA A 200 13.00 -13.19 0.77
C ALA A 200 14.17 -14.19 0.71
N TYR A 201 14.76 -14.31 -0.46
CA TYR A 201 15.98 -15.09 -0.67
C TYR A 201 17.18 -14.28 -0.19
N ALA A 202 18.01 -14.88 0.67
CA ALA A 202 19.24 -14.22 1.09
C ALA A 202 20.12 -13.94 -0.13
N ASN A 203 20.59 -12.69 -0.25
CA ASN A 203 21.47 -12.30 -1.36
C ASN A 203 22.72 -13.19 -1.38
N PRO A 204 22.94 -13.97 -2.46
CA PRO A 204 24.07 -14.90 -2.52
C PRO A 204 25.41 -14.19 -2.74
N ALA A 205 25.40 -12.96 -3.27
CA ALA A 205 26.60 -12.16 -3.49
C ALA A 205 27.17 -11.62 -2.17
N LEU A 206 28.50 -11.61 -2.06
CA LEU A 206 29.17 -10.88 -1.00
C LEU A 206 29.21 -9.39 -1.37
N SER A 207 28.74 -8.53 -0.46
CA SER A 207 28.92 -7.08 -0.62
C SER A 207 30.42 -6.72 -0.64
N SER A 208 30.79 -5.72 -1.45
CA SER A 208 32.14 -5.16 -1.52
C SER A 208 32.69 -4.78 -0.14
N GLY A 209 31.85 -4.27 0.77
CA GLY A 209 32.25 -3.94 2.14
C GLY A 209 32.69 -5.16 2.96
N LYS A 210 32.11 -6.35 2.72
CA LYS A 210 32.53 -7.58 3.39
C LYS A 210 33.88 -8.07 2.90
N TYR A 211 34.19 -7.91 1.62
CA TYR A 211 35.52 -8.21 1.09
C TYR A 211 36.59 -7.32 1.74
N ILE A 212 36.35 -6.02 1.81
CA ILE A 212 37.27 -5.06 2.43
C ILE A 212 37.52 -5.40 3.90
N LEU A 213 36.46 -5.73 4.64
CA LEU A 213 36.57 -6.12 6.05
C LEU A 213 37.38 -7.41 6.24
N LEU A 214 37.18 -8.42 5.37
CA LEU A 214 37.94 -9.67 5.43
C LEU A 214 39.42 -9.46 5.09
N VAL A 215 39.73 -8.59 4.13
CA VAL A 215 41.12 -8.20 3.81
C VAL A 215 41.78 -7.52 5.00
N PHE A 216 41.09 -6.54 5.60
CA PHE A 216 41.60 -5.85 6.78
C PHE A 216 41.86 -6.82 7.95
N LEU A 217 40.92 -7.74 8.22
CA LEU A 217 41.05 -8.73 9.28
C LEU A 217 42.20 -9.72 9.01
N SER A 218 42.41 -10.08 7.74
CA SER A 218 43.53 -10.91 7.30
C SER A 218 44.88 -10.26 7.55
N LEU A 219 44.99 -8.95 7.31
CA LEU A 219 46.23 -8.18 7.55
C LEU A 219 46.49 -7.96 9.04
N LEU A 220 45.45 -7.60 9.81
CA LEU A 220 45.58 -7.26 11.23
C LEU A 220 45.97 -8.47 12.09
N PHE A 221 45.41 -9.64 11.80
CA PHE A 221 45.61 -10.87 12.58
C PHE A 221 46.50 -11.90 11.87
N PHE A 222 47.40 -11.46 10.99
CA PHE A 222 48.32 -12.37 10.31
C PHE A 222 49.16 -13.18 11.33
N PRO A 223 49.34 -14.51 11.16
CA PRO A 223 48.89 -15.37 10.04
C PRO A 223 47.50 -15.99 10.22
N ILE A 224 46.96 -15.96 11.45
CA ILE A 224 45.72 -16.65 11.84
C ILE A 224 44.52 -16.09 11.06
N GLY A 225 44.46 -14.77 10.88
CA GLY A 225 43.42 -14.08 10.12
C GLY A 225 43.39 -14.52 8.65
N THR A 226 44.55 -14.63 8.00
CA THR A 226 44.67 -15.08 6.61
C THR A 226 44.20 -16.51 6.43
N PHE A 227 44.57 -17.40 7.34
CA PHE A 227 44.09 -18.78 7.33
C PHE A 227 42.57 -18.85 7.55
N GLY A 228 42.03 -18.03 8.45
CA GLY A 228 40.59 -17.93 8.69
C GLY A 228 39.81 -17.49 7.44
N VAL A 229 40.31 -16.53 6.66
CA VAL A 229 39.70 -16.09 5.40
C VAL A 229 39.75 -17.19 4.34
N PHE A 230 40.85 -17.96 4.27
CA PHE A 230 40.97 -19.10 3.36
C PHE A 230 39.92 -20.18 3.67
N VAL A 231 39.81 -20.60 4.93
CA VAL A 231 38.81 -21.59 5.37
C VAL A 231 37.39 -21.09 5.11
N PHE A 232 37.11 -19.80 5.38
CA PHE A 232 35.82 -19.20 5.09
C PHE A 232 35.49 -19.22 3.57
N GLY A 233 36.49 -18.96 2.72
CA GLY A 233 36.36 -19.10 1.26
C GLY A 233 36.03 -20.53 0.83
N LEU A 234 36.66 -21.53 1.44
CA LEU A 234 36.46 -22.95 1.15
C LEU A 234 35.07 -23.44 1.60
N VAL A 235 34.62 -23.06 2.80
CA VAL A 235 33.26 -23.33 3.30
C VAL A 235 32.21 -22.70 2.40
N ARG A 236 32.46 -21.48 1.92
CA ARG A 236 31.54 -20.80 1.00
C ARG A 236 31.53 -21.44 -0.39
N TYR A 237 32.67 -21.91 -0.89
CA TYR A 237 32.78 -22.59 -2.18
C TYR A 237 31.97 -23.91 -2.23
N ASN A 238 31.98 -24.65 -1.11
CA ASN A 238 31.26 -25.92 -0.97
C ASN A 238 29.79 -25.76 -0.55
N LYS A 239 29.28 -24.53 -0.48
CA LYS A 239 27.93 -24.27 0.02
C LYS A 239 26.87 -24.65 -1.01
N THR A 240 26.00 -25.58 -0.66
CA THR A 240 24.91 -26.10 -1.51
C THR A 240 23.53 -25.53 -1.17
N ASP A 241 23.43 -24.78 -0.07
CA ASP A 241 22.15 -24.41 0.52
C ASP A 241 22.05 -22.88 0.61
N MET A 242 20.85 -22.34 0.43
CA MET A 242 20.56 -20.93 0.62
C MET A 242 19.58 -20.74 1.78
N LYS A 243 19.80 -19.67 2.55
CA LYS A 243 18.86 -19.28 3.59
C LYS A 243 17.72 -18.51 2.96
N VAL A 244 16.51 -18.91 3.30
CA VAL A 244 15.28 -18.21 2.95
C VAL A 244 14.63 -17.76 4.23
N THR A 245 14.27 -16.49 4.26
CA THR A 245 13.61 -15.86 5.39
C THR A 245 12.26 -15.35 4.95
N TRP A 246 11.23 -15.65 5.74
CA TRP A 246 9.92 -15.06 5.56
C TRP A 246 9.41 -14.57 6.90
N GLU A 247 8.61 -13.52 6.84
CA GLU A 247 7.93 -12.99 8.00
C GLU A 247 6.53 -13.58 8.05
N GLU A 248 6.23 -14.25 9.16
CA GLU A 248 4.89 -14.72 9.44
C GLU A 248 4.28 -13.84 10.53
N MET A 249 3.18 -13.18 10.19
CA MET A 249 2.39 -12.42 11.14
C MET A 249 1.54 -13.39 11.95
N GLN A 250 1.95 -13.66 13.18
CA GLN A 250 1.18 -14.48 14.11
C GLN A 250 0.37 -13.60 15.05
N HIS A 251 -0.92 -13.93 15.18
CA HIS A 251 -1.85 -13.21 16.05
C HIS A 251 -1.59 -13.65 17.48
N GLN A 252 -1.19 -12.72 18.35
CA GLN A 252 -0.95 -13.03 19.75
C GLN A 252 -2.24 -12.83 20.55
N TYR A 253 -2.59 -13.83 21.36
CA TYR A 253 -3.75 -13.82 22.22
C TYR A 253 -3.30 -13.87 23.69
N ILE A 254 -3.73 -12.88 24.49
CA ILE A 254 -3.47 -12.91 25.93
C ILE A 254 -4.64 -13.63 26.60
N VAL A 255 -4.33 -14.72 27.31
CA VAL A 255 -5.31 -15.49 28.07
C VAL A 255 -5.53 -14.83 29.43
N ARG A 256 -6.77 -14.38 29.72
CA ARG A 256 -7.17 -14.07 31.11
C ARG A 256 -7.75 -15.31 31.78
N ARG A 257 -7.30 -15.57 33.02
CA ARG A 257 -7.60 -16.77 33.82
C ARG A 257 -9.08 -16.96 34.20
N TYR A 258 -9.97 -15.98 33.97
CA TYR A 258 -11.39 -16.12 34.33
C TYR A 258 -12.30 -15.59 33.20
N LYS A 259 -13.12 -16.50 32.64
CA LYS A 259 -14.05 -16.37 31.50
C LYS A 259 -13.41 -16.29 30.10
N SER A 260 -13.06 -17.47 29.57
CA SER A 260 -13.13 -18.00 28.17
C SER A 260 -13.14 -17.07 26.94
N GLY A 261 -12.63 -15.84 27.02
CA GLY A 261 -12.49 -14.93 25.89
C GLY A 261 -11.02 -14.55 25.71
N GLN A 262 -10.39 -15.10 24.68
CA GLN A 262 -9.08 -14.62 24.24
C GLN A 262 -9.24 -13.22 23.65
N ARG A 263 -8.59 -12.21 24.26
CA ARG A 263 -8.52 -10.87 23.67
C ARG A 263 -7.32 -10.82 22.75
N TYR A 264 -7.56 -10.36 21.52
CA TYR A 264 -6.52 -10.05 20.56
C TYR A 264 -5.57 -9.00 21.14
N ALA A 265 -4.29 -9.33 21.21
CA ALA A 265 -3.27 -8.50 21.86
C ALA A 265 -2.36 -7.77 20.86
N GLY A 266 -2.59 -7.96 19.57
CA GLY A 266 -1.80 -7.36 18.49
C GLY A 266 -1.16 -8.40 17.58
N ILE A 267 -0.40 -7.91 16.60
CA ILE A 267 0.36 -8.71 15.64
C ILE A 267 1.78 -8.83 16.16
N GLN A 268 2.29 -10.05 16.31
CA GLN A 268 3.72 -10.29 16.42
C GLN A 268 4.25 -10.81 15.09
N THR A 269 5.18 -10.08 14.50
CA THR A 269 5.92 -10.53 13.33
C THR A 269 6.98 -11.51 13.80
N THR A 270 6.83 -12.78 13.46
CA THR A 270 7.83 -13.80 13.76
C THR A 270 8.60 -14.10 12.49
N THR A 271 9.91 -13.88 12.50
CA THR A 271 10.78 -14.19 11.37
C THR A 271 11.10 -15.67 11.39
N HIS A 272 10.64 -16.40 10.38
CA HIS A 272 11.02 -17.79 10.15
C HIS A 272 12.16 -17.85 9.14
N SER A 273 13.11 -18.75 9.38
CA SER A 273 14.22 -18.99 8.47
C SER A 273 14.39 -20.48 8.24
N THR A 274 14.53 -20.88 6.99
CA THR A 274 14.85 -22.25 6.62
C THR A 274 15.98 -22.30 5.59
N SER A 275 16.63 -23.45 5.49
CA SER A 275 17.69 -23.70 4.51
C SER A 275 17.10 -24.54 3.38
N ILE A 276 17.18 -24.05 2.15
CA ILE A 276 16.69 -24.75 0.96
C ILE A 276 17.86 -25.03 0.00
N PRO A 277 17.76 -26.03 -0.88
CA PRO A 277 18.77 -26.22 -1.92
C PRO A 277 18.93 -24.94 -2.76
N ALA A 278 20.19 -24.54 -2.99
CA ALA A 278 20.49 -23.33 -3.72
C ALA A 278 20.12 -23.46 -5.21
N ASN A 279 19.51 -22.41 -5.77
CA ASN A 279 19.29 -22.31 -7.21
C ASN A 279 20.62 -22.15 -7.97
N GLU A 280 20.61 -22.40 -9.29
CA GLU A 280 21.81 -22.37 -10.15
C GLU A 280 22.57 -21.03 -10.04
N TYR A 281 21.84 -19.92 -9.95
CA TYR A 281 22.41 -18.59 -9.78
C TYR A 281 23.19 -18.46 -8.46
N ALA A 282 22.58 -18.80 -7.32
CA ALA A 282 23.24 -18.69 -6.01
C ALA A 282 24.43 -19.64 -5.88
N LEU A 283 24.34 -20.83 -6.46
CA LEU A 283 25.43 -21.81 -6.48
C LEU A 283 26.62 -21.28 -7.28
N SER A 284 26.38 -20.64 -8.43
CA SER A 284 27.44 -20.00 -9.21
C SER A 284 28.11 -18.85 -8.44
N GLU A 285 27.33 -18.07 -7.70
CA GLU A 285 27.84 -16.91 -6.96
C GLU A 285 28.59 -17.31 -5.68
N TYR A 286 28.18 -18.39 -5.00
CA TYR A 286 28.92 -18.98 -3.89
C TYR A 286 30.27 -19.53 -4.34
N LYS A 287 30.32 -20.24 -5.48
CA LYS A 287 31.58 -20.72 -6.06
C LYS A 287 32.49 -19.57 -6.47
N LYS A 288 31.95 -18.53 -7.12
CA LYS A 288 32.70 -17.33 -7.53
C LYS A 288 33.29 -16.60 -6.33
N SER A 289 32.46 -16.27 -5.34
CA SER A 289 32.89 -15.56 -4.13
C SER A 289 33.87 -16.37 -3.28
N GLY A 290 33.65 -17.68 -3.14
CA GLY A 290 34.58 -18.58 -2.46
C GLY A 290 35.95 -18.63 -3.14
N LYS A 291 35.98 -18.76 -4.48
CA LYS A 291 37.23 -18.75 -5.27
C LYS A 291 38.00 -17.44 -5.10
N ILE A 292 37.32 -16.30 -5.16
CA ILE A 292 37.94 -14.98 -4.96
C ILE A 292 38.59 -14.88 -3.58
N LEU A 293 37.88 -15.28 -2.51
CA LEU A 293 38.42 -15.22 -1.15
C LEU A 293 39.65 -16.11 -0.94
N MET A 294 39.64 -17.33 -1.50
CA MET A 294 40.80 -18.22 -1.43
C MET A 294 42.01 -17.62 -2.14
N ILE A 295 41.85 -17.10 -3.36
CA ILE A 295 42.94 -16.44 -4.11
C ILE A 295 43.48 -15.24 -3.33
N LEU A 296 42.60 -14.39 -2.80
CA LEU A 296 42.97 -13.18 -2.08
C LEU A 296 43.77 -13.50 -0.80
N SER A 297 43.34 -14.50 -0.04
CA SER A 297 44.08 -14.97 1.14
C SER A 297 45.46 -15.52 0.79
N GLY A 298 45.60 -16.24 -0.33
CA GLY A 298 46.89 -16.73 -0.81
C GLY A 298 47.87 -15.59 -1.15
N ILE A 299 47.39 -14.58 -1.89
CA ILE A 299 48.20 -13.40 -2.25
C ILE A 299 48.66 -12.64 -1.00
N ILE A 300 47.75 -12.34 -0.08
CA ILE A 300 48.07 -11.64 1.17
C ILE A 300 49.05 -12.46 2.00
N GLY A 301 48.85 -13.78 2.08
CA GLY A 301 49.75 -14.68 2.80
C GLY A 301 51.18 -14.60 2.29
N VAL A 302 51.37 -14.73 0.99
CA VAL A 302 52.69 -14.64 0.35
C VAL A 302 53.33 -13.27 0.59
N LEU A 303 52.59 -12.17 0.36
CA LEU A 303 53.11 -10.82 0.55
C LEU A 303 53.53 -10.55 1.99
N MET A 304 52.73 -10.96 2.98
CA MET A 304 53.06 -10.77 4.40
C MET A 304 54.27 -11.61 4.82
N THR A 305 54.38 -12.86 4.34
CA THR A 305 55.57 -13.67 4.62
C THR A 305 56.84 -13.08 4.03
N LEU A 306 56.79 -12.57 2.78
CA LEU A 306 57.90 -11.88 2.14
C LEU A 306 58.30 -10.62 2.91
N PHE A 307 57.31 -9.81 3.33
CA PHE A 307 57.57 -8.61 4.12
C PHE A 307 58.26 -8.94 5.46
N ILE A 308 57.81 -9.98 6.16
CA ILE A 308 58.43 -10.43 7.42
C ILE A 308 59.86 -10.96 7.18
N MET A 309 60.12 -11.62 6.05
CA MET A 309 61.48 -12.09 5.71
C MET A 309 62.42 -10.95 5.32
N ILE A 310 61.93 -9.88 4.68
CA ILE A 310 62.74 -8.70 4.31
C ILE A 310 62.98 -7.80 5.53
N ALA A 311 62.02 -7.71 6.45
CA ALA A 311 62.11 -6.89 7.66
C ALA A 311 62.95 -7.53 8.78
N LYS A 312 63.34 -8.80 8.63
CA LYS A 312 64.31 -9.49 9.48
C LYS A 312 65.71 -9.39 8.90
#